data_AF-A0A815ZH39-F1
#
_entry.id   AF-A0A815ZH39-F1
#
_cell.length_a   1.000
_cell.length_b   1.000
_cell.length_c   1.000
_cell.angle_alpha   90.00
_cell.angle_beta   90.00
_cell.angle_gamma   90.00
#
_symmetry.space_group_name_H-M   'P 1'
#
loop_
_entity.id
_entity.type
_entity.pdbx_description
1 polymer ?
#
loop_
_entity_poly.entity_id
_entity_poly.type
_entity_poly.pdbx_seq_one_letter_code
_entity_poly.pdbx_strand_id
1 'polypeptide(L)'
;FITKLVITNSYSIQLQSSLLAQLTKATNQLTRTTLKSVSDRCYQLAIMLNSIKTNIPYEYVQSAATQLIQCAANLLSAVNGPLQQRISVLDSDSTQATTFPSDYDTDLEFAWSNLNLFADGNDFSWGTIQKNRNTYYQKQLANQITNQMNDLKSLLTSSLNIYLNIGQNILINTSQVFMSLETKANEFLLNKFTQTISNAQIQFPQNLNLTNNSKISIRSMMEPLASYDNTTYTNLSRLVTFSILDENENEISIQTNMSHPIEIIIPRDPSIIIPPMILQNVTSMNYTPHNQLFDLHYLNITSSLSISIHFEIQPLNISLAYLFIYKFAQLPQLNTSINNIDGWTLFCPLNLSNETLYKYFIDNQQTSDHQSIIYGLRELNSTEMMNTCSNTSISSLPITDQRFNFTSNYQLRIYTSGCYYLDKNNQWKSDGLTVGPLTNHYETQCFSTHLTSFAGGFVILPESINWNYVF
;
A
#
# COMPACT_ATOMS: atom_id res chain seq x y z
N PHE A 1 34.83 -11.29 -4.40
CA PHE A 1 34.63 -12.65 -4.96
C PHE A 1 33.61 -12.63 -6.10
N ILE A 2 32.36 -12.18 -5.85
CA ILE A 2 31.27 -12.13 -6.86
C ILE A 2 31.67 -11.36 -8.14
N THR A 3 32.36 -10.23 -8.01
CA THR A 3 32.80 -9.39 -9.14
C THR A 3 33.85 -10.04 -10.04
N LYS A 4 34.51 -11.12 -9.60
CA LYS A 4 35.61 -11.78 -10.34
C LYS A 4 35.16 -13.04 -11.09
N LEU A 5 33.89 -13.42 -11.01
CA LEU A 5 33.38 -14.60 -11.72
C LEU A 5 33.30 -14.30 -13.22
N VAL A 6 33.72 -15.23 -14.07
CA VAL A 6 33.63 -15.08 -15.54
C VAL A 6 32.27 -15.60 -16.01
N ILE A 7 31.64 -14.92 -16.96
CA ILE A 7 30.42 -15.37 -17.64
C ILE A 7 30.89 -15.97 -18.97
N THR A 8 30.85 -17.30 -19.10
CA THR A 8 31.42 -18.02 -20.25
C THR A 8 30.37 -18.66 -21.14
N ASN A 9 29.26 -19.12 -20.56
CA ASN A 9 28.17 -19.81 -21.27
C ASN A 9 26.83 -19.73 -20.49
N SER A 10 25.76 -20.28 -21.06
CA SER A 10 24.43 -20.31 -20.42
C SER A 10 24.40 -21.02 -19.06
N TYR A 11 25.19 -22.09 -18.90
CA TYR A 11 25.34 -22.79 -17.62
C TYR A 11 25.96 -21.88 -16.55
N SER A 12 26.95 -21.08 -16.91
CA SER A 12 27.56 -20.10 -15.99
C SER A 12 26.55 -19.04 -15.54
N ILE A 13 25.63 -18.63 -16.41
CA ILE A 13 24.56 -17.67 -16.07
C ILE A 13 23.60 -18.30 -15.06
N GLN A 14 23.13 -19.51 -15.32
CA GLN A 14 22.20 -20.23 -14.45
C GLN A 14 22.81 -20.53 -13.06
N LEU A 15 24.06 -20.98 -13.02
CA LEU A 15 24.74 -21.28 -11.76
C LEU A 15 24.91 -20.00 -10.93
N GLN A 16 25.35 -18.91 -11.57
CA GLN A 16 25.57 -17.65 -10.88
C GLN A 16 24.27 -17.00 -10.44
N SER A 17 23.20 -17.03 -11.25
CA SER A 17 21.90 -16.50 -10.83
C SER A 17 21.34 -17.26 -9.62
N SER A 18 21.46 -18.59 -9.62
CA SER A 18 21.07 -19.42 -8.48
C SER A 18 21.87 -19.10 -7.22
N LEU A 19 23.20 -18.93 -7.36
CA LEU A 19 24.07 -18.53 -6.26
C LEU A 19 23.67 -17.15 -5.70
N LEU A 20 23.41 -16.16 -6.56
CA LEU A 20 23.02 -14.82 -6.13
C LEU A 20 21.65 -14.83 -5.43
N ALA A 21 20.67 -15.57 -5.95
CA ALA A 21 19.37 -15.74 -5.31
C ALA A 21 19.51 -16.33 -3.90
N GLN A 22 20.39 -17.32 -3.73
CA GLN A 22 20.66 -17.96 -2.45
C GLN A 22 21.42 -17.03 -1.48
N LEU A 23 22.45 -16.33 -1.96
CA LEU A 23 23.23 -15.38 -1.15
C LEU A 23 22.39 -14.21 -0.64
N THR A 24 21.41 -13.77 -1.43
CA THR A 24 20.54 -12.64 -1.08
C THR A 24 19.33 -13.04 -0.24
N LYS A 25 19.15 -14.34 0.05
CA LYS A 25 17.99 -14.84 0.81
C LYS A 25 17.90 -14.28 2.22
N ALA A 26 19.04 -14.07 2.88
CA ALA A 26 19.12 -13.43 4.20
C ALA A 26 19.14 -11.90 4.04
N THR A 27 18.00 -11.31 3.67
CA THR A 27 17.88 -9.88 3.34
C THR A 27 18.32 -8.95 4.47
N ASN A 28 18.20 -9.40 5.72
CA ASN A 28 18.63 -8.66 6.91
C ASN A 28 20.13 -8.74 7.22
N GLN A 29 20.92 -9.46 6.42
CA GLN A 29 22.37 -9.62 6.60
C GLN A 29 23.19 -9.03 5.44
N LEU A 30 22.54 -8.28 4.54
CA LEU A 30 23.20 -7.66 3.39
C LEU A 30 23.61 -6.22 3.70
N THR A 31 24.90 -5.93 3.60
CA THR A 31 25.42 -4.56 3.71
C THR A 31 25.15 -3.76 2.43
N ARG A 32 25.17 -2.43 2.50
CA ARG A 32 25.02 -1.55 1.31
C ARG A 32 26.04 -1.86 0.20
N THR A 33 27.29 -2.14 0.56
CA THR A 33 28.35 -2.53 -0.38
C THR A 33 28.06 -3.87 -1.07
N THR A 34 27.50 -4.82 -0.33
CA THR A 34 27.09 -6.12 -0.85
C THR A 34 25.89 -5.96 -1.78
N LEU A 35 24.88 -5.18 -1.36
CA LEU A 35 23.69 -4.87 -2.16
C LEU A 35 24.08 -4.27 -3.51
N LYS A 36 24.94 -3.24 -3.53
CA LYS A 36 25.44 -2.64 -4.77
C LYS A 36 26.14 -3.67 -5.66
N SER A 37 27.10 -4.41 -5.11
CA SER A 37 27.88 -5.40 -5.87
C SER A 37 27.01 -6.51 -6.46
N VAL A 38 26.00 -6.98 -5.71
CA VAL A 38 25.07 -8.01 -6.16
C VAL A 38 24.07 -7.46 -7.17
N SER A 39 23.57 -6.24 -6.97
CA SER A 39 22.67 -5.57 -7.93
C SER A 39 23.32 -5.42 -9.31
N ASP A 40 24.57 -4.95 -9.35
CA ASP A 40 25.35 -4.85 -10.58
C ASP A 40 25.53 -6.21 -11.24
N ARG A 41 25.87 -7.24 -10.45
CA ARG A 41 26.07 -8.57 -11.00
C ARG A 41 24.78 -9.18 -11.54
N CYS A 42 23.68 -9.01 -10.83
CA CYS A 42 22.36 -9.50 -11.23
C CYS A 42 21.93 -8.85 -12.56
N TYR A 43 22.13 -7.53 -12.68
CA TYR A 43 21.87 -6.78 -13.91
C TYR A 43 22.73 -7.24 -15.10
N GLN A 44 24.04 -7.43 -14.89
CA GLN A 44 24.93 -7.95 -15.94
C GLN A 44 24.53 -9.34 -16.43
N LEU A 45 24.12 -10.24 -15.52
CA LEU A 45 23.63 -11.57 -15.90
C LEU A 45 22.33 -11.48 -16.71
N ALA A 46 21.44 -10.53 -16.40
CA ALA A 46 20.21 -10.31 -17.15
C ALA A 46 20.48 -9.79 -18.57
N ILE A 47 21.42 -8.84 -18.73
CA ILE A 47 21.87 -8.38 -20.05
C ILE A 47 22.40 -9.55 -20.88
N MET A 48 23.30 -10.35 -20.29
CA MET A 48 23.91 -11.48 -20.99
C MET A 48 22.87 -12.53 -21.37
N LEU A 49 21.93 -12.85 -20.48
CA LEU A 49 20.83 -13.76 -20.77
C LEU A 49 19.98 -13.25 -21.93
N ASN A 50 19.61 -11.97 -21.92
CA ASN A 50 18.82 -11.35 -22.99
C ASN A 50 19.57 -11.33 -24.33
N SER A 51 20.90 -11.25 -24.32
CA SER A 51 21.71 -11.28 -25.55
C SER A 51 21.79 -12.66 -26.20
N ILE A 52 21.73 -13.74 -25.42
CA ILE A 52 21.85 -15.12 -25.91
C ILE A 52 20.53 -15.87 -25.98
N LYS A 53 19.41 -15.22 -25.59
CA LYS A 53 18.10 -15.87 -25.40
C LYS A 53 17.67 -16.73 -26.59
N THR A 54 17.87 -16.30 -27.83
CA THR A 54 17.45 -17.08 -29.02
C THR A 54 18.25 -18.36 -29.26
N ASN A 55 19.44 -18.47 -28.63
CA ASN A 55 20.40 -19.54 -28.90
C ASN A 55 20.44 -20.61 -27.79
N ILE A 56 19.58 -20.49 -26.77
CA ILE A 56 19.51 -21.44 -25.66
C ILE A 56 18.10 -22.00 -25.47
N PRO A 57 17.97 -23.20 -24.87
CA PRO A 57 16.65 -23.78 -24.63
C PRO A 57 15.84 -22.99 -23.60
N TYR A 58 14.53 -23.02 -23.77
CA TYR A 58 13.56 -22.32 -22.92
C TYR A 58 13.76 -22.63 -21.43
N GLU A 59 14.03 -23.89 -21.07
CA GLU A 59 14.17 -24.33 -19.68
C GLU A 59 15.32 -23.62 -18.97
N TYR A 60 16.41 -23.35 -19.69
CA TYR A 60 17.55 -22.59 -19.17
C TYR A 60 17.20 -21.12 -18.98
N VAL A 61 16.49 -20.51 -19.92
CA VAL A 61 16.03 -19.12 -19.81
C VAL A 61 15.06 -18.97 -18.65
N GLN A 62 14.05 -19.83 -18.55
CA GLN A 62 13.06 -19.81 -17.49
C GLN A 62 13.73 -19.98 -16.12
N SER A 63 14.64 -20.95 -15.98
CA SER A 63 15.38 -21.18 -14.74
C SER A 63 16.24 -19.97 -14.36
N ALA A 64 17.04 -19.44 -15.29
CA ALA A 64 17.92 -18.31 -15.02
C ALA A 64 17.12 -17.04 -14.68
N ALA A 65 16.06 -16.74 -15.45
CA ALA A 65 15.19 -15.59 -15.22
C ALA A 65 14.47 -15.67 -13.88
N THR A 66 13.97 -16.85 -13.49
CA THR A 66 13.33 -17.09 -12.18
C THR A 66 14.29 -16.73 -11.04
N GLN A 67 15.55 -17.18 -11.12
CA GLN A 67 16.55 -16.89 -10.08
C GLN A 67 16.97 -15.42 -10.06
N LEU A 68 17.09 -14.78 -11.22
CA LEU A 68 17.41 -13.35 -11.30
C LEU A 68 16.26 -12.48 -10.78
N ILE A 69 15.00 -12.85 -11.05
CA ILE A 69 13.81 -12.19 -10.47
C ILE A 69 13.78 -12.36 -8.94
N GLN A 70 14.08 -13.55 -8.43
CA GLN A 70 14.21 -13.77 -6.98
C GLN A 70 15.32 -12.91 -6.37
N CYS A 71 16.47 -12.81 -7.04
CA CYS A 71 17.58 -11.98 -6.57
C CYS A 71 17.17 -10.50 -6.55
N ALA A 72 16.51 -10.00 -7.60
CA ALA A 72 15.99 -8.64 -7.65
C ALA A 72 15.00 -8.35 -6.51
N ALA A 73 14.08 -9.28 -6.25
CA ALA A 73 13.14 -9.18 -5.13
C ALA A 73 13.85 -9.10 -3.77
N ASN A 74 14.83 -9.97 -3.54
CA ASN A 74 15.61 -9.98 -2.30
C ASN A 74 16.36 -8.65 -2.11
N LEU A 75 16.94 -8.09 -3.18
CA LEU A 75 17.65 -6.81 -3.15
C LEU A 75 16.70 -5.66 -2.81
N LEU A 76 15.51 -5.61 -3.44
CA LEU A 76 14.50 -4.60 -3.14
C LEU A 76 14.00 -4.69 -1.70
N SER A 77 13.80 -5.90 -1.19
CA SER A 77 13.43 -6.13 0.21
C SER A 77 14.53 -5.68 1.17
N ALA A 78 15.78 -6.02 0.89
CA ALA A 78 16.91 -5.69 1.73
C ALA A 78 17.22 -4.20 1.76
N VAL A 79 17.03 -3.49 0.64
CA VAL A 79 17.30 -2.04 0.57
C VAL A 79 16.16 -1.20 1.17
N ASN A 80 14.90 -1.61 0.97
CA ASN A 80 13.74 -0.88 1.50
C ASN A 80 13.40 -1.25 2.95
N GLY A 81 13.69 -2.48 3.39
CA GLY A 81 13.35 -2.96 4.73
C GLY A 81 13.87 -2.08 5.87
N PRO A 82 15.13 -1.60 5.85
CA PRO A 82 15.63 -0.68 6.87
C PRO A 82 14.93 0.68 6.89
N LEU A 83 14.57 1.21 5.72
CA LEU A 83 13.86 2.48 5.60
C LEU A 83 12.44 2.39 6.18
N GLN A 84 11.81 1.23 6.04
CA GLN A 84 10.48 0.92 6.57
C GLN A 84 10.49 0.42 8.02
N GLN A 85 11.65 0.41 8.69
CA GLN A 85 11.83 -0.10 10.06
C GLN A 85 11.46 -1.58 10.23
N ARG A 86 11.48 -2.36 9.14
CA ARG A 86 11.20 -3.80 9.13
C ARG A 86 12.45 -4.64 9.33
N ILE A 87 13.60 -4.07 9.01
CA ILE A 87 14.92 -4.69 9.11
C ILE A 87 15.82 -3.71 9.86
N SER A 88 16.61 -4.20 10.80
CA SER A 88 17.63 -3.37 11.46
C SER A 88 18.74 -3.02 10.48
N VAL A 89 19.20 -1.77 10.48
CA VAL A 89 20.44 -1.38 9.79
C VAL A 89 21.60 -2.17 10.41
N LEU A 90 22.46 -2.76 9.58
CA LEU A 90 23.65 -3.47 10.07
C LEU A 90 24.66 -2.49 10.68
N ASP A 91 25.34 -2.93 11.75
CA ASP A 91 26.33 -2.11 12.45
C ASP A 91 27.47 -1.64 11.52
N SER A 92 27.87 -2.47 10.55
CA SER A 92 28.87 -2.11 9.54
C SER A 92 28.40 -0.95 8.64
N ASP A 93 27.13 -0.94 8.26
CA ASP A 93 26.54 0.15 7.49
C ASP A 93 26.36 1.40 8.35
N SER A 94 25.97 1.24 9.62
CA SER A 94 25.85 2.35 10.55
C SER A 94 27.18 3.04 10.84
N THR A 95 28.23 2.25 11.04
CA THR A 95 29.60 2.74 11.23
C THR A 95 30.13 3.41 9.97
N GLN A 96 29.95 2.81 8.78
CA GLN A 96 30.41 3.41 7.53
C GLN A 96 29.75 4.77 7.22
N ALA A 97 28.48 4.99 7.59
CA ALA A 97 27.81 6.27 7.40
C ALA A 97 28.26 7.36 8.38
N THR A 98 29.06 7.02 9.39
CA THR A 98 29.51 7.94 10.44
C THR A 98 31.01 8.09 10.56
N THR A 99 31.79 7.16 10.00
CA THR A 99 33.23 7.29 9.86
C THR A 99 33.56 8.19 8.67
N PHE A 100 34.38 9.21 8.89
CA PHE A 100 35.00 9.95 7.79
C PHE A 100 35.76 8.98 6.87
N PRO A 101 35.61 9.08 5.54
CA PRO A 101 36.39 8.25 4.63
C PRO A 101 37.88 8.47 4.86
N SER A 102 38.68 7.42 4.67
CA SER A 102 40.15 7.54 4.71
C SER A 102 40.71 8.33 3.53
N ASP A 103 39.95 8.39 2.44
CA ASP A 103 40.32 9.04 1.18
C ASP A 103 39.49 10.32 0.99
N TYR A 104 40.09 11.35 0.41
CA TYR A 104 39.43 12.63 0.19
C TYR A 104 38.30 12.48 -0.85
N ASP A 105 37.05 12.48 -0.38
CA ASP A 105 35.85 12.42 -1.23
C ASP A 105 35.12 13.77 -1.17
N THR A 106 35.31 14.58 -2.22
CA THR A 106 34.76 15.93 -2.32
C THR A 106 33.23 15.96 -2.32
N ASP A 107 32.59 14.93 -2.85
CA ASP A 107 31.13 14.85 -2.93
C ASP A 107 30.55 14.54 -1.54
N LEU A 108 31.22 13.65 -0.80
CA LEU A 108 30.84 13.30 0.56
C LEU A 108 31.08 14.45 1.56
N GLU A 109 32.21 15.16 1.45
CA GLU A 109 32.50 16.35 2.25
C GLU A 109 31.51 17.49 1.95
N PHE A 110 31.13 17.70 0.68
CA PHE A 110 30.10 18.67 0.31
C PHE A 110 28.74 18.32 0.94
N ALA A 111 28.31 17.05 0.86
CA ALA A 111 27.08 16.60 1.49
C ALA A 111 27.13 16.73 3.03
N TRP A 112 28.26 16.37 3.65
CA TRP A 112 28.45 16.39 5.10
C TRP A 112 28.60 17.80 5.68
N SER A 113 29.07 18.76 4.87
CA SER A 113 29.16 20.17 5.24
C SER A 113 27.79 20.83 5.43
N ASN A 114 26.74 20.28 4.82
CA ASN A 114 25.38 20.80 4.95
C ASN A 114 24.62 20.03 6.05
N LEU A 115 24.86 20.39 7.31
CA LEU A 115 24.22 19.80 8.48
C LEU A 115 22.68 19.86 8.44
N ASN A 116 22.10 20.85 7.73
CA ASN A 116 20.65 20.96 7.55
C ASN A 116 20.07 19.79 6.73
N LEU A 117 20.88 19.07 5.95
CA LEU A 117 20.44 17.85 5.25
C LEU A 117 20.14 16.70 6.21
N PHE A 118 20.70 16.74 7.43
CA PHE A 118 20.61 15.65 8.40
C PHE A 118 19.97 16.05 9.74
N ALA A 119 19.60 17.32 9.91
CA ALA A 119 18.86 17.78 11.07
C ALA A 119 17.36 17.44 10.93
N ASP A 120 16.68 17.23 12.06
CA ASP A 120 15.22 17.10 12.11
C ASP A 120 14.62 18.38 12.72
N GLY A 121 14.17 19.29 11.85
CA GLY A 121 13.76 20.64 12.25
C GLY A 121 14.91 21.40 12.91
N ASN A 122 14.81 21.59 14.23
CA ASN A 122 15.83 22.27 15.03
C ASN A 122 16.71 21.30 15.85
N ASP A 123 16.54 19.98 15.69
CA ASP A 123 17.37 18.99 16.37
C ASP A 123 18.65 18.67 15.57
N PHE A 124 19.78 19.17 16.08
CA PHE A 124 21.13 18.93 15.57
C PHE A 124 21.93 17.98 16.47
N SER A 125 21.27 17.18 17.31
CA SER A 125 21.96 16.20 18.14
C SER A 125 22.72 15.18 17.29
N TRP A 126 23.85 14.72 17.80
CA TRP A 126 24.72 13.78 17.07
C TRP A 126 24.01 12.47 16.71
N GLY A 127 23.13 11.98 17.60
CA GLY A 127 22.31 10.79 17.34
C GLY A 127 21.32 10.99 16.19
N THR A 128 20.66 12.15 16.11
CA THR A 128 19.73 12.50 15.03
C THR A 128 20.46 12.62 13.69
N ILE A 129 21.61 13.32 13.67
CA ILE A 129 22.43 13.46 12.47
C ILE A 129 22.93 12.10 11.98
N GLN A 130 23.43 11.23 12.86
CA GLN A 130 23.89 9.88 12.50
C GLN A 130 22.76 9.04 11.90
N LYS A 131 21.58 9.04 12.51
CA LYS A 131 20.40 8.32 12.02
C LYS A 131 19.99 8.83 10.63
N ASN A 132 19.92 10.14 10.46
CA ASN A 132 19.49 10.76 9.21
C ASN A 132 20.50 10.56 8.08
N ARG A 133 21.81 10.55 8.37
CA ARG A 133 22.86 10.16 7.41
C ARG A 133 22.68 8.73 6.92
N ASN A 134 22.43 7.79 7.84
CA ASN A 134 22.14 6.41 7.48
C ASN A 134 20.93 6.29 6.57
N THR A 135 19.82 6.92 6.95
CA THR A 135 18.58 6.95 6.14
C THR A 135 18.84 7.58 4.76
N TYR A 136 19.61 8.67 4.69
CA TYR A 136 19.94 9.36 3.44
C TYR A 136 20.68 8.43 2.45
N TYR A 137 21.78 7.81 2.88
CA TYR A 137 22.54 6.90 2.02
C TYR A 137 21.76 5.64 1.65
N GLN A 138 20.95 5.13 2.59
CA GLN A 138 20.07 4.01 2.32
C GLN A 138 19.02 4.37 1.25
N LYS A 139 18.45 5.58 1.30
CA LYS A 139 17.48 6.07 0.31
C LYS A 139 18.11 6.25 -1.08
N GLN A 140 19.32 6.79 -1.16
CA GLN A 140 20.03 6.89 -2.44
C GLN A 140 20.26 5.51 -3.08
N LEU A 141 20.74 4.55 -2.29
CA LEU A 141 20.95 3.18 -2.77
C LEU A 141 19.62 2.52 -3.17
N ALA A 142 18.54 2.73 -2.41
CA ALA A 142 17.22 2.22 -2.74
C ALA A 142 16.77 2.71 -4.12
N ASN A 143 16.84 4.02 -4.38
CA ASN A 143 16.48 4.59 -5.68
C ASN A 143 17.32 4.01 -6.82
N GLN A 144 18.63 3.85 -6.63
CA GLN A 144 19.52 3.26 -7.63
C GLN A 144 19.15 1.80 -7.93
N ILE A 145 18.98 0.99 -6.89
CA ILE A 145 18.61 -0.43 -7.03
C ILE A 145 17.22 -0.56 -7.65
N THR A 146 16.24 0.26 -7.25
CA THR A 146 14.89 0.23 -7.84
C THR A 146 14.91 0.47 -9.34
N ASN A 147 15.63 1.48 -9.82
CA ASN A 147 15.75 1.75 -11.26
C ASN A 147 16.41 0.58 -11.99
N GLN A 148 17.55 0.10 -11.48
CA GLN A 148 18.28 -1.02 -12.08
C GLN A 148 17.45 -2.31 -12.10
N MET A 149 16.65 -2.56 -11.06
CA MET A 149 15.77 -3.73 -10.99
C MET A 149 14.58 -3.60 -11.95
N ASN A 150 14.06 -2.40 -12.23
CA ASN A 150 13.03 -2.19 -13.24
C ASN A 150 13.56 -2.52 -14.66
N ASP A 151 14.77 -2.08 -14.98
CA ASP A 151 15.43 -2.42 -16.24
C ASP A 151 15.69 -3.93 -16.35
N LEU A 152 16.17 -4.55 -15.26
CA LEU A 152 16.36 -5.99 -15.16
C LEU A 152 15.06 -6.75 -15.44
N LYS A 153 13.95 -6.37 -14.80
CA LYS A 153 12.63 -6.98 -15.02
C LYS A 153 12.20 -6.87 -16.48
N SER A 154 12.45 -5.72 -17.12
CA SER A 154 12.18 -5.52 -18.55
C SER A 154 12.98 -6.50 -19.42
N LEU A 155 14.29 -6.59 -19.21
CA LEU A 155 15.18 -7.51 -19.95
C LEU A 155 14.78 -8.98 -19.78
N LEU A 156 14.42 -9.39 -18.56
CA LEU A 156 13.98 -10.76 -18.29
C LEU A 156 12.60 -11.07 -18.87
N THR A 157 11.68 -10.10 -18.83
CA THR A 157 10.38 -10.21 -19.51
C THR A 157 10.60 -10.44 -21.00
N SER A 158 11.44 -9.62 -21.63
CA SER A 158 11.85 -9.76 -23.03
C SER A 158 12.49 -11.10 -23.34
N SER A 159 13.24 -11.65 -22.37
CA SER A 159 13.87 -12.97 -22.52
C SER A 159 12.87 -14.12 -22.48
N LEU A 160 11.79 -13.99 -21.69
CA LEU A 160 10.76 -15.01 -21.54
C LEU A 160 9.69 -14.92 -22.65
N ASN A 161 9.35 -13.70 -23.07
CA ASN A 161 8.26 -13.43 -24.01
C ASN A 161 8.48 -14.05 -25.39
N ILE A 162 9.73 -14.22 -25.83
CA ILE A 162 10.04 -14.86 -27.12
C ILE A 162 9.60 -16.33 -27.20
N TYR A 163 9.41 -16.99 -26.04
CA TYR A 163 8.99 -18.39 -25.97
C TYR A 163 7.48 -18.55 -25.78
N LEU A 164 6.74 -17.44 -25.67
CA LEU A 164 5.30 -17.45 -25.47
C LEU A 164 4.54 -17.28 -26.79
N ASN A 165 3.74 -18.28 -27.12
CA ASN A 165 2.72 -18.18 -28.15
C ASN A 165 1.37 -17.72 -27.57
N ILE A 166 0.48 -17.23 -28.44
CA ILE A 166 -0.86 -16.78 -28.05
C ILE A 166 -1.59 -17.88 -27.27
N GLY A 167 -2.13 -17.52 -26.10
CA GLY A 167 -2.83 -18.43 -25.19
C GLY A 167 -1.92 -19.16 -24.20
N GLN A 168 -0.60 -19.00 -24.29
CA GLN A 168 0.35 -19.55 -23.32
C GLN A 168 0.66 -18.54 -22.21
N ASN A 169 1.00 -19.07 -21.04
CA ASN A 169 1.47 -18.31 -19.90
C ASN A 169 2.74 -18.92 -19.28
N ILE A 170 3.50 -18.06 -18.61
CA ILE A 170 4.63 -18.43 -17.75
C ILE A 170 4.28 -17.93 -16.35
N LEU A 171 4.43 -18.83 -15.39
CA LEU A 171 4.26 -18.54 -13.97
C LEU A 171 5.61 -18.71 -13.27
N ILE A 172 6.02 -17.66 -12.58
CA ILE A 172 7.20 -17.61 -11.72
C ILE A 172 6.67 -17.41 -10.31
N ASN A 173 6.73 -18.46 -9.50
CA ASN A 173 6.30 -18.43 -8.12
C ASN A 173 7.48 -18.78 -7.22
N THR A 174 8.01 -17.76 -6.55
CA THR A 174 9.14 -17.90 -5.63
C THR A 174 8.72 -17.52 -4.22
N SER A 175 9.63 -17.62 -3.25
CA SER A 175 9.33 -17.26 -1.86
C SER A 175 9.07 -15.78 -1.62
N GLN A 176 9.50 -14.91 -2.54
CA GLN A 176 9.38 -13.45 -2.39
C GLN A 176 8.55 -12.80 -3.49
N VAL A 177 8.51 -13.38 -4.69
CA VAL A 177 7.84 -12.80 -5.84
C VAL A 177 6.93 -13.79 -6.52
N PHE A 178 5.78 -13.29 -6.92
CA PHE A 178 4.94 -13.93 -7.91
C PHE A 178 4.97 -13.08 -9.18
N MET A 179 5.26 -13.70 -10.32
CA MET A 179 5.12 -13.09 -11.64
C MET A 179 4.34 -14.02 -12.55
N SER A 180 3.40 -13.45 -13.30
CA SER A 180 2.71 -14.10 -14.40
C SER A 180 2.94 -13.29 -15.66
N LEU A 181 3.31 -13.98 -16.74
CA LEU A 181 3.43 -13.42 -18.08
C LEU A 181 2.56 -14.25 -19.01
N GLU A 182 1.57 -13.63 -19.62
CA GLU A 182 0.62 -14.29 -20.52
C GLU A 182 0.61 -13.56 -21.86
N THR A 183 0.44 -14.27 -22.98
CA THR A 183 0.20 -13.60 -24.27
C THR A 183 -1.19 -13.94 -24.79
N LYS A 184 -1.93 -12.93 -25.23
CA LYS A 184 -3.29 -13.07 -25.74
C LYS A 184 -3.44 -12.38 -27.08
N ALA A 185 -4.40 -12.85 -27.86
CA ALA A 185 -4.91 -12.04 -28.97
C ALA A 185 -5.79 -10.93 -28.40
N ASN A 186 -5.76 -9.76 -29.05
CA ASN A 186 -6.43 -8.55 -28.57
C ASN A 186 -7.93 -8.76 -28.32
N GLU A 187 -8.58 -9.55 -29.17
CA GLU A 187 -10.02 -9.86 -29.11
C GLU A 187 -10.47 -10.54 -27.79
N PHE A 188 -9.56 -11.18 -27.04
CA PHE A 188 -9.88 -11.90 -25.80
C PHE A 188 -9.92 -11.03 -24.53
N LEU A 189 -9.54 -9.76 -24.60
CA LEU A 189 -9.62 -8.85 -23.45
C LEU A 189 -11.01 -8.27 -23.23
N LEU A 190 -11.91 -8.47 -24.19
CA LEU A 190 -13.23 -7.84 -24.24
C LEU A 190 -14.25 -8.46 -23.28
N ASN A 191 -13.93 -9.52 -22.53
CA ASN A 191 -14.87 -10.16 -21.61
C ASN A 191 -14.21 -10.50 -20.27
N LYS A 192 -14.46 -9.63 -19.27
CA LYS A 192 -14.22 -9.80 -17.83
C LYS A 192 -12.91 -10.54 -17.50
N PHE A 193 -11.79 -9.91 -17.83
CA PHE A 193 -10.47 -10.41 -17.43
C PHE A 193 -10.26 -10.15 -15.94
N THR A 194 -10.35 -11.20 -15.14
CA THR A 194 -9.87 -11.22 -13.75
C THR A 194 -8.56 -11.97 -13.72
N GLN A 195 -7.46 -11.29 -13.40
CA GLN A 195 -6.18 -11.96 -13.14
C GLN A 195 -5.94 -11.99 -11.64
N THR A 196 -5.76 -13.21 -11.12
CA THR A 196 -5.33 -13.43 -9.75
C THR A 196 -3.81 -13.57 -9.72
N ILE A 197 -3.18 -12.75 -8.91
CA ILE A 197 -1.73 -12.68 -8.72
C ILE A 197 -1.48 -13.05 -7.26
N SER A 198 -1.40 -14.35 -6.97
CA SER A 198 -1.50 -14.84 -5.59
C SER A 198 -2.79 -14.32 -4.93
N ASN A 199 -2.69 -13.46 -3.90
CA ASN A 199 -3.84 -12.87 -3.20
C ASN A 199 -4.26 -11.51 -3.79
N ALA A 200 -3.48 -10.94 -4.71
CA ALA A 200 -3.88 -9.72 -5.41
C ALA A 200 -4.82 -10.07 -6.57
N GLN A 201 -5.74 -9.18 -6.88
CA GLN A 201 -6.68 -9.36 -7.98
C GLN A 201 -6.74 -8.09 -8.81
N ILE A 202 -6.90 -8.22 -10.13
CA ILE A 202 -7.17 -7.10 -11.01
C ILE A 202 -8.32 -7.46 -11.94
N GLN A 203 -9.25 -6.53 -12.09
CA GLN A 203 -10.42 -6.65 -12.94
C GLN A 203 -10.55 -5.42 -13.83
N PHE A 204 -10.61 -5.65 -15.13
CA PHE A 204 -10.79 -4.59 -16.12
C PHE A 204 -12.27 -4.26 -16.39
N PRO A 205 -12.59 -3.01 -16.77
CA PRO A 205 -13.92 -2.65 -17.24
C PRO A 205 -14.28 -3.37 -18.54
N GLN A 206 -15.58 -3.59 -18.78
CA GLN A 206 -16.09 -4.44 -19.85
C GLN A 206 -15.87 -3.93 -21.30
N ASN A 207 -15.23 -2.78 -21.52
CA ASN A 207 -15.07 -2.17 -22.85
C ASN A 207 -13.67 -1.54 -23.04
N LEU A 208 -12.62 -2.24 -22.64
CA LEU A 208 -11.26 -1.72 -22.80
C LEU A 208 -10.82 -1.88 -24.26
N ASN A 209 -10.86 -0.78 -25.02
CA ASN A 209 -10.45 -0.78 -26.43
C ASN A 209 -8.93 -0.66 -26.52
N LEU A 210 -8.26 -1.79 -26.75
CA LEU A 210 -6.83 -1.85 -26.99
C LEU A 210 -6.57 -1.72 -28.49
N THR A 211 -5.54 -0.95 -28.85
CA THR A 211 -5.12 -0.65 -30.23
C THR A 211 -5.04 -1.90 -31.12
N ASN A 212 -5.11 -1.74 -32.45
CA ASN A 212 -5.11 -2.78 -33.50
C ASN A 212 -3.86 -3.73 -33.54
N ASN A 213 -3.24 -4.06 -32.41
CA ASN A 213 -2.19 -5.07 -32.33
C ASN A 213 -2.83 -6.46 -32.36
N SER A 214 -2.18 -7.40 -33.06
CA SER A 214 -2.70 -8.76 -33.20
C SER A 214 -2.41 -9.59 -31.95
N LYS A 215 -1.29 -9.31 -31.27
CA LYS A 215 -0.83 -9.94 -30.04
C LYS A 215 -0.50 -8.89 -28.98
N ILE A 216 -0.88 -9.18 -27.73
CA ILE A 216 -0.48 -8.41 -26.56
C ILE A 216 0.09 -9.34 -25.49
N SER A 217 1.04 -8.84 -24.71
CA SER A 217 1.60 -9.55 -23.56
C SER A 217 1.18 -8.87 -22.27
N ILE A 218 0.59 -9.64 -21.36
CA ILE A 218 0.16 -9.19 -20.05
C ILE A 218 1.19 -9.63 -19.03
N ARG A 219 1.80 -8.68 -18.34
CA ARG A 219 2.73 -8.96 -17.25
C ARG A 219 2.14 -8.46 -15.94
N SER A 220 2.09 -9.35 -14.97
CA SER A 220 1.59 -9.08 -13.64
C SER A 220 2.61 -9.55 -12.60
N MET A 221 2.96 -8.70 -11.64
CA MET A 221 4.00 -8.98 -10.66
C MET A 221 3.58 -8.52 -9.26
N MET A 222 3.83 -9.35 -8.26
CA MET A 222 3.66 -9.00 -6.84
C MET A 222 4.99 -9.14 -6.12
N GLU A 223 5.43 -8.06 -5.47
CA GLU A 223 6.66 -8.00 -4.68
C GLU A 223 6.35 -7.72 -3.21
N PRO A 224 7.22 -8.14 -2.28
CA PRO A 224 6.86 -8.22 -0.87
C PRO A 224 6.81 -6.85 -0.19
N LEU A 225 7.61 -5.88 -0.63
CA LEU A 225 7.64 -4.52 -0.11
C LEU A 225 7.39 -3.50 -1.22
N ALA A 226 6.51 -2.54 -0.95
CA ALA A 226 6.47 -1.28 -1.69
C ALA A 226 7.80 -0.52 -1.56
N SER A 227 8.19 0.26 -2.57
CA SER A 227 9.34 1.17 -2.47
C SER A 227 9.13 2.18 -1.34
N TYR A 228 10.18 2.44 -0.57
CA TYR A 228 10.12 3.45 0.49
C TYR A 228 9.98 4.86 -0.09
N ASP A 229 9.15 5.67 0.56
CA ASP A 229 9.12 7.13 0.41
C ASP A 229 9.08 7.75 1.81
N ASN A 230 9.26 9.06 1.91
CA ASN A 230 9.26 9.78 3.19
C ASN A 230 7.94 9.61 3.97
N THR A 231 6.86 9.17 3.33
CA THR A 231 5.58 8.88 3.95
C THR A 231 5.45 7.41 4.35
N THR A 232 5.02 7.13 5.57
CA THR A 232 4.92 5.78 6.15
C THR A 232 3.72 4.96 5.68
N TYR A 233 2.87 5.49 4.80
CA TYR A 233 1.56 4.89 4.50
C TYR A 233 1.66 3.51 3.82
N THR A 234 2.66 3.29 2.96
CA THR A 234 2.83 2.04 2.18
C THR A 234 3.65 0.97 2.90
N ASN A 235 4.12 1.25 4.11
CA ASN A 235 5.01 0.35 4.86
C ASN A 235 4.40 -1.02 5.15
N LEU A 236 3.08 -1.20 5.06
CA LEU A 236 2.37 -2.46 5.35
C LEU A 236 1.82 -3.13 4.09
N SER A 237 2.23 -2.68 2.90
CA SER A 237 1.69 -3.15 1.64
C SER A 237 2.72 -3.82 0.74
N ARG A 238 2.22 -4.78 -0.03
CA ARG A 238 2.93 -5.39 -1.14
C ARG A 238 2.84 -4.50 -2.37
N LEU A 239 3.86 -4.55 -3.21
CA LEU A 239 3.85 -3.85 -4.50
C LEU A 239 3.17 -4.75 -5.54
N VAL A 240 2.12 -4.24 -6.20
CA VAL A 240 1.45 -4.94 -7.30
C VAL A 240 1.69 -4.14 -8.58
N THR A 241 2.39 -4.73 -9.53
CA THR A 241 2.65 -4.11 -10.84
C THR A 241 1.90 -4.84 -11.92
N PHE A 242 1.23 -4.09 -12.77
CA PHE A 242 0.53 -4.63 -13.93
C PHE A 242 0.83 -3.79 -15.16
N SER A 243 1.32 -4.44 -16.21
CA SER A 243 1.69 -3.79 -17.45
C SER A 243 1.21 -4.60 -18.65
N ILE A 244 0.63 -3.94 -19.64
CA ILE A 244 0.30 -4.53 -20.94
C ILE A 244 1.36 -4.09 -21.94
N LEU A 245 1.92 -5.03 -22.69
CA LEU A 245 2.99 -4.80 -23.65
C LEU A 245 2.48 -5.07 -25.07
N ASP A 246 2.93 -4.26 -26.02
CA ASP A 246 2.71 -4.48 -27.45
C ASP A 246 3.62 -5.58 -28.01
N GLU A 247 3.50 -5.85 -29.31
CA GLU A 247 4.34 -6.82 -30.03
C GLU A 247 5.84 -6.47 -30.03
N ASN A 248 6.16 -5.18 -29.85
CA ASN A 248 7.51 -4.66 -29.74
C ASN A 248 7.98 -4.54 -28.27
N GLU A 249 7.21 -5.08 -27.32
CA GLU A 249 7.48 -5.05 -25.87
C GLU A 249 7.42 -3.66 -25.23
N ASN A 250 6.83 -2.67 -25.92
CA ASN A 250 6.57 -1.37 -25.34
C ASN A 250 5.29 -1.41 -24.49
N GLU A 251 5.32 -0.69 -23.37
CA GLU A 251 4.15 -0.60 -22.48
C GLU A 251 3.03 0.24 -23.11
N ILE A 252 1.84 -0.36 -23.19
CA ILE A 252 0.62 0.28 -23.66
C ILE A 252 -0.01 1.02 -22.49
N SER A 253 -0.01 2.35 -22.55
CA SER A 253 -0.66 3.18 -21.55
C SER A 253 -2.17 3.00 -21.62
N ILE A 254 -2.77 2.50 -20.54
CA ILE A 254 -4.23 2.37 -20.42
C ILE A 254 -4.75 3.51 -19.57
N GLN A 255 -5.74 4.22 -20.10
CA GLN A 255 -6.48 5.24 -19.40
C GLN A 255 -7.97 4.92 -19.44
N THR A 256 -8.60 4.87 -18.29
CA THR A 256 -10.02 4.66 -18.08
C THR A 256 -10.61 5.86 -17.34
N ASN A 257 -11.91 5.81 -17.05
CA ASN A 257 -12.60 6.84 -16.28
C ASN A 257 -13.13 6.26 -14.97
N MET A 258 -13.48 7.13 -14.02
CA MET A 258 -14.04 6.70 -12.73
C MET A 258 -15.42 6.05 -12.83
N SER A 259 -16.13 6.23 -13.95
CA SER A 259 -17.40 5.54 -14.21
C SER A 259 -17.20 4.07 -14.63
N HIS A 260 -16.05 3.72 -15.20
CA HIS A 260 -15.65 2.36 -15.54
C HIS A 260 -14.18 2.13 -15.18
N PRO A 261 -13.85 2.12 -13.87
CA PRO A 261 -12.47 2.05 -13.42
C PRO A 261 -11.92 0.63 -13.52
N ILE A 262 -10.60 0.52 -13.40
CA ILE A 262 -9.90 -0.75 -13.20
C ILE A 262 -9.94 -1.06 -11.70
N GLU A 263 -10.50 -2.19 -11.33
CA GLU A 263 -10.58 -2.62 -9.94
C GLU A 263 -9.36 -3.48 -9.59
N ILE A 264 -8.72 -3.17 -8.46
CA ILE A 264 -7.48 -3.81 -8.00
C ILE A 264 -7.63 -4.13 -6.51
N ILE A 265 -7.39 -5.38 -6.13
CA ILE A 265 -7.27 -5.80 -4.73
C ILE A 265 -5.78 -5.93 -4.40
N ILE A 266 -5.31 -5.09 -3.49
CA ILE A 266 -3.91 -5.06 -3.03
C ILE A 266 -3.81 -5.73 -1.66
N PRO A 267 -3.16 -6.88 -1.55
CA PRO A 267 -2.95 -7.56 -0.28
C PRO A 267 -1.92 -6.81 0.57
N ARG A 268 -2.14 -6.83 1.88
CA ARG A 268 -1.19 -6.33 2.88
C ARG A 268 -0.22 -7.43 3.28
N ASP A 269 0.77 -7.03 4.07
CA ASP A 269 1.69 -7.98 4.66
C ASP A 269 0.93 -8.98 5.57
N PRO A 270 1.10 -10.30 5.37
CA PRO A 270 0.45 -11.31 6.21
C PRO A 270 0.93 -11.30 7.68
N SER A 271 2.07 -10.67 7.97
CA SER A 271 2.60 -10.50 9.33
C SER A 271 2.00 -9.32 10.10
N ILE A 272 1.01 -8.61 9.51
CA ILE A 272 0.36 -7.49 10.17
C ILE A 272 -0.36 -7.93 11.45
N ILE A 273 -0.04 -7.26 12.56
CA ILE A 273 -0.73 -7.45 13.84
C ILE A 273 -1.76 -6.32 13.95
N ILE A 274 -3.04 -6.68 14.03
CA ILE A 274 -4.13 -5.73 14.23
C ILE A 274 -4.31 -5.49 15.73
N PRO A 275 -4.06 -4.27 16.24
CA PRO A 275 -4.32 -3.92 17.63
C PRO A 275 -5.77 -4.16 18.01
N PRO A 276 -6.06 -4.53 19.27
CA PRO A 276 -7.43 -4.68 19.75
C PRO A 276 -8.20 -3.36 19.65
N MET A 277 -9.53 -3.43 19.62
CA MET A 277 -10.39 -2.24 19.67
C MET A 277 -10.28 -1.57 21.04
N ILE A 278 -10.44 -0.25 21.08
CA ILE A 278 -10.34 0.56 22.31
C ILE A 278 -11.72 0.64 22.96
N LEU A 279 -11.82 0.28 24.24
CA LEU A 279 -13.06 0.37 25.01
C LEU A 279 -13.40 1.84 25.33
N GLN A 280 -14.59 2.27 24.94
CA GLN A 280 -15.13 3.60 25.23
C GLN A 280 -16.02 3.53 26.49
N ASN A 281 -15.57 4.17 27.57
CA ASN A 281 -16.24 4.19 28.87
C ASN A 281 -17.29 5.31 28.95
N VAL A 282 -18.37 5.15 28.19
CA VAL A 282 -19.45 6.16 28.07
C VAL A 282 -20.56 6.02 29.13
N THR A 283 -20.62 4.89 29.82
CA THR A 283 -21.62 4.62 30.88
C THR A 283 -21.22 5.11 32.27
N SER A 284 -19.93 5.39 32.49
CA SER A 284 -19.36 5.51 33.83
C SER A 284 -18.55 6.80 34.01
N MET A 285 -19.24 7.90 34.32
CA MET A 285 -18.65 8.97 35.12
C MET A 285 -19.64 9.38 36.21
N ASN A 286 -19.19 9.18 37.45
CA ASN A 286 -19.90 9.54 38.67
C ASN A 286 -20.33 11.02 38.67
N TYR A 287 -21.60 11.27 39.00
CA TYR A 287 -22.20 12.56 39.40
C TYR A 287 -22.39 13.69 38.37
N THR A 288 -22.02 13.54 37.10
CA THR A 288 -22.51 14.44 36.04
C THR A 288 -23.21 13.62 34.97
N PRO A 289 -24.55 13.71 34.81
CA PRO A 289 -25.21 13.04 33.71
C PRO A 289 -24.58 13.53 32.40
N HIS A 290 -24.11 12.60 31.56
CA HIS A 290 -23.73 12.85 30.15
C HIS A 290 -24.99 13.18 29.34
N ASN A 291 -25.70 14.23 29.74
CA ASN A 291 -26.92 14.72 29.13
C ASN A 291 -26.50 15.48 27.85
N GLN A 292 -25.88 14.75 26.93
CA GLN A 292 -25.31 15.23 25.68
C GLN A 292 -26.10 14.65 24.52
N LEU A 293 -26.09 15.36 23.40
CA LEU A 293 -26.75 14.90 22.18
C LEU A 293 -25.91 13.84 21.47
N PHE A 294 -24.58 13.94 21.52
CA PHE A 294 -23.63 12.94 20.99
C PHE A 294 -22.41 12.86 21.88
N ASP A 295 -21.79 11.67 21.89
CA ASP A 295 -20.39 11.53 22.28
C ASP A 295 -19.50 11.90 21.09
N LEU A 296 -18.80 13.04 21.20
CA LEU A 296 -18.07 13.66 20.10
C LEU A 296 -16.58 13.38 20.17
N HIS A 297 -16.03 13.05 19.02
CA HIS A 297 -14.63 12.67 18.85
C HIS A 297 -14.00 13.45 17.71
N TYR A 298 -12.72 13.77 17.87
CA TYR A 298 -11.93 14.44 16.84
C TYR A 298 -10.82 13.53 16.34
N LEU A 299 -10.63 13.61 15.03
CA LEU A 299 -9.58 12.90 14.32
C LEU A 299 -8.83 13.87 13.40
N ASN A 300 -7.50 13.88 13.53
CA ASN A 300 -6.64 14.55 12.57
C ASN A 300 -6.37 13.61 11.39
N ILE A 301 -6.68 14.06 10.17
CA ILE A 301 -6.50 13.32 8.93
C ILE A 301 -5.58 14.05 7.94
N THR A 302 -4.79 15.01 8.45
CA THR A 302 -3.82 15.76 7.62
C THR A 302 -2.83 14.79 6.98
N SER A 303 -2.86 14.74 5.66
CA SER A 303 -2.01 13.85 4.85
C SER A 303 -1.67 14.54 3.53
N SER A 304 -0.47 14.30 3.00
CA SER A 304 -0.07 14.74 1.66
C SER A 304 -0.71 13.91 0.55
N LEU A 305 -1.18 12.70 0.87
CA LEU A 305 -1.86 11.78 -0.05
C LEU A 305 -3.31 11.55 0.40
N SER A 306 -4.21 11.31 -0.55
CA SER A 306 -5.62 11.07 -0.22
C SER A 306 -5.79 9.75 0.53
N ILE A 307 -6.53 9.77 1.64
CA ILE A 307 -6.79 8.60 2.50
C ILE A 307 -8.27 8.41 2.74
N SER A 308 -8.76 7.19 2.79
CA SER A 308 -10.10 6.87 3.25
C SER A 308 -10.09 6.58 4.75
N ILE A 309 -11.26 6.67 5.40
CA ILE A 309 -11.42 6.42 6.83
C ILE A 309 -12.43 5.29 7.04
N HIS A 310 -12.09 4.38 7.93
CA HIS A 310 -12.91 3.26 8.31
C HIS A 310 -13.20 3.30 9.81
N PHE A 311 -14.48 3.26 10.15
CA PHE A 311 -14.97 3.18 11.51
C PHE A 311 -15.47 1.77 11.79
N GLU A 312 -14.97 1.20 12.88
CA GLU A 312 -15.35 -0.11 13.39
C GLU A 312 -15.88 0.06 14.81
N ILE A 313 -17.15 -0.28 15.04
CA ILE A 313 -17.80 -0.15 16.33
C ILE A 313 -18.37 -1.49 16.76
N GLN A 314 -17.90 -2.00 17.89
CA GLN A 314 -18.40 -3.23 18.50
C GLN A 314 -19.22 -2.87 19.74
N PRO A 315 -20.55 -3.00 19.71
CA PRO A 315 -21.37 -2.75 20.88
C PRO A 315 -21.18 -3.88 21.92
N LEU A 316 -21.11 -3.55 23.21
CA LEU A 316 -21.12 -4.60 24.25
C LEU A 316 -22.53 -5.19 24.43
N ASN A 317 -23.57 -4.43 24.08
CA ASN A 317 -24.94 -4.91 23.98
C ASN A 317 -25.42 -4.83 22.52
N ILE A 318 -25.52 -6.01 21.88
CA ILE A 318 -25.91 -6.18 20.47
C ILE A 318 -27.36 -5.78 20.16
N SER A 319 -28.20 -5.58 21.18
CA SER A 319 -29.60 -5.16 21.01
C SER A 319 -29.76 -3.64 20.85
N LEU A 320 -28.68 -2.88 21.02
CA LEU A 320 -28.70 -1.42 20.94
C LEU A 320 -28.49 -0.94 19.51
N ALA A 321 -29.14 0.18 19.21
CA ALA A 321 -28.95 0.92 17.97
C ALA A 321 -28.24 2.25 18.22
N TYR A 322 -27.48 2.72 17.24
CA TYR A 322 -26.74 3.97 17.34
C TYR A 322 -26.96 4.84 16.10
N LEU A 323 -27.00 6.16 16.31
CA LEU A 323 -26.89 7.17 15.27
C LEU A 323 -25.45 7.67 15.21
N PHE A 324 -24.85 7.55 14.04
CA PHE A 324 -23.52 8.07 13.73
C PHE A 324 -23.65 9.28 12.82
N ILE A 325 -22.94 10.35 13.14
CA ILE A 325 -22.86 11.56 12.33
C ILE A 325 -21.41 12.03 12.21
N TYR A 326 -21.07 12.75 11.16
CA TYR A 326 -19.78 13.43 11.07
C TYR A 326 -19.82 14.73 10.27
N LYS A 327 -18.81 15.55 10.51
CA LYS A 327 -18.53 16.77 9.77
C LYS A 327 -17.02 17.01 9.69
N PHE A 328 -16.55 17.51 8.54
CA PHE A 328 -15.17 17.90 8.34
C PHE A 328 -14.90 19.30 8.91
N ALA A 329 -13.74 19.48 9.54
CA ALA A 329 -13.21 20.73 10.11
C ALA A 329 -14.05 21.43 11.21
N GLN A 330 -15.35 21.16 11.32
CA GLN A 330 -16.29 21.86 12.19
C GLN A 330 -17.11 20.87 13.01
N LEU A 331 -17.63 21.34 14.15
CA LEU A 331 -18.53 20.55 15.00
C LEU A 331 -19.84 20.28 14.25
N PRO A 332 -20.32 19.03 14.19
CA PRO A 332 -21.61 18.73 13.59
C PRO A 332 -22.74 19.31 14.47
N GLN A 333 -23.68 20.03 13.85
CA GLN A 333 -24.83 20.59 14.54
C GLN A 333 -26.12 19.91 14.05
N LEU A 334 -26.84 19.24 14.94
CA LEU A 334 -28.25 18.91 14.73
C LEU A 334 -29.06 20.20 14.91
N ASN A 335 -29.15 21.00 13.87
CA ASN A 335 -30.28 21.91 13.73
C ASN A 335 -31.11 21.44 12.54
N THR A 336 -32.29 22.01 12.38
CA THR A 336 -33.33 21.56 11.43
C THR A 336 -32.91 21.49 9.95
N SER A 337 -31.67 21.85 9.59
CA SER A 337 -31.12 21.74 8.24
C SER A 337 -29.99 20.71 8.13
N ILE A 338 -30.13 19.78 7.19
CA ILE A 338 -29.15 18.75 6.81
C ILE A 338 -27.77 19.35 6.45
N ASN A 339 -27.72 20.63 6.05
CA ASN A 339 -26.50 21.33 5.63
C ASN A 339 -25.39 21.41 6.69
N ASN A 340 -25.68 21.13 7.96
CA ASN A 340 -24.69 21.21 9.04
C ASN A 340 -24.06 19.85 9.40
N ILE A 341 -24.27 18.83 8.57
CA ILE A 341 -23.66 17.49 8.70
C ILE A 341 -23.24 17.04 7.31
N ASP A 342 -22.05 16.44 7.20
CA ASP A 342 -21.52 16.01 5.89
C ASP A 342 -21.95 14.57 5.59
N GLY A 343 -22.11 13.72 6.61
CA GLY A 343 -22.76 12.42 6.46
C GLY A 343 -23.21 11.80 7.78
N TRP A 344 -24.08 10.78 7.67
CA TRP A 344 -24.65 10.07 8.81
C TRP A 344 -25.02 8.62 8.43
N THR A 345 -25.17 7.77 9.44
CA THR A 345 -25.72 6.41 9.28
C THR A 345 -26.38 5.92 10.57
N LEU A 346 -27.24 4.91 10.42
CA LEU A 346 -27.88 4.20 11.52
C LEU A 346 -27.27 2.80 11.66
N PHE A 347 -26.77 2.53 12.85
CA PHE A 347 -26.29 1.21 13.25
C PHE A 347 -27.41 0.48 13.98
N CYS A 348 -28.17 -0.33 13.24
CA CYS A 348 -29.30 -1.08 13.76
C CYS A 348 -28.93 -2.55 14.01
N PRO A 349 -29.47 -3.21 15.06
CA PRO A 349 -29.16 -4.61 15.38
C PRO A 349 -29.33 -5.61 14.23
N LEU A 350 -30.26 -5.36 13.31
CA LEU A 350 -30.47 -6.20 12.12
C LEU A 350 -29.24 -6.26 11.20
N ASN A 351 -28.43 -5.20 11.17
CA ASN A 351 -27.23 -5.10 10.35
C ASN A 351 -26.03 -5.89 10.91
N LEU A 352 -26.09 -6.36 12.16
CA LEU A 352 -25.01 -7.11 12.86
C LEU A 352 -24.98 -8.61 12.56
N SER A 353 -25.78 -9.10 11.61
CA SER A 353 -26.14 -10.53 11.56
C SER A 353 -25.00 -11.50 11.21
N ASN A 354 -23.83 -11.04 10.74
CA ASN A 354 -22.68 -11.90 10.42
C ASN A 354 -21.34 -11.48 11.05
N GLU A 355 -21.18 -10.20 11.39
CA GLU A 355 -19.99 -9.64 12.01
C GLU A 355 -20.48 -8.90 13.26
N THR A 356 -19.90 -9.16 14.43
CA THR A 356 -20.29 -8.50 15.69
C THR A 356 -19.87 -7.02 15.75
N LEU A 357 -19.87 -6.35 14.60
CA LEU A 357 -19.23 -5.08 14.34
C LEU A 357 -20.08 -4.26 13.35
N TYR A 358 -20.33 -3.00 13.71
CA TYR A 358 -20.80 -2.00 12.79
C TYR A 358 -19.62 -1.37 12.05
N LYS A 359 -19.74 -1.26 10.72
CA LYS A 359 -18.73 -0.65 9.85
C LYS A 359 -19.30 0.58 9.17
N TYR A 360 -18.49 1.63 9.08
CA TYR A 360 -18.79 2.80 8.25
C TYR A 360 -17.53 3.25 7.51
N PHE A 361 -17.68 3.54 6.23
CA PHE A 361 -16.59 3.85 5.31
C PHE A 361 -16.79 5.23 4.69
N ILE A 362 -15.75 6.06 4.75
CA ILE A 362 -15.66 7.33 4.06
C ILE A 362 -14.51 7.19 3.06
N ASP A 363 -14.82 7.30 1.76
CA ASP A 363 -13.82 7.19 0.70
C ASP A 363 -12.81 8.34 0.71
N ASN A 364 -11.74 8.19 -0.06
CA ASN A 364 -10.66 9.16 -0.15
C ASN A 364 -10.99 10.40 -1.00
N GLN A 365 -12.12 10.43 -1.71
CA GLN A 365 -12.59 11.62 -2.42
C GLN A 365 -13.35 12.55 -1.46
N GLN A 366 -14.08 11.99 -0.50
CA GLN A 366 -14.78 12.76 0.51
C GLN A 366 -13.84 13.40 1.53
N THR A 367 -12.71 12.75 1.81
CA THR A 367 -11.70 13.26 2.76
C THR A 367 -10.66 14.17 2.12
N SER A 368 -10.60 14.23 0.78
CA SER A 368 -9.63 15.07 0.09
C SER A 368 -9.81 16.53 0.49
N ASP A 369 -8.71 17.25 0.67
CA ASP A 369 -8.68 18.66 1.07
C ASP A 369 -9.16 18.96 2.51
N HIS A 370 -9.45 17.94 3.30
CA HIS A 370 -9.81 18.08 4.72
C HIS A 370 -8.66 17.69 5.65
N GLN A 371 -8.48 18.45 6.72
CA GLN A 371 -7.43 18.22 7.72
C GLN A 371 -7.93 17.46 8.94
N SER A 372 -9.22 17.54 9.23
CA SER A 372 -9.83 16.90 10.39
C SER A 372 -11.27 16.51 10.14
N ILE A 373 -11.72 15.51 10.89
CA ILE A 373 -13.11 15.07 10.95
C ILE A 373 -13.53 15.04 12.42
N ILE A 374 -14.71 15.56 12.68
CA ILE A 374 -15.40 15.43 13.97
C ILE A 374 -16.59 14.52 13.74
N TYR A 375 -16.65 13.42 14.49
CA TYR A 375 -17.77 12.49 14.43
C TYR A 375 -18.42 12.33 15.79
N GLY A 376 -19.70 11.98 15.78
CA GLY A 376 -20.52 11.80 16.95
C GLY A 376 -21.25 10.47 16.92
N LEU A 377 -21.31 9.80 18.06
CA LEU A 377 -22.15 8.63 18.27
C LEU A 377 -23.22 8.92 19.32
N ARG A 378 -24.44 8.45 19.10
CA ARG A 378 -25.56 8.54 20.06
C ARG A 378 -26.30 7.22 20.10
N GLU A 379 -26.55 6.68 21.29
CA GLU A 379 -27.43 5.54 21.48
C GLU A 379 -28.90 5.95 21.27
N LEU A 380 -29.66 5.14 20.53
CA LEU A 380 -31.09 5.39 20.28
C LEU A 380 -31.94 4.78 21.39
N ASN A 381 -32.98 5.50 21.81
CA ASN A 381 -33.95 4.94 22.74
C ASN A 381 -34.85 3.88 22.06
N SER A 382 -35.59 3.10 22.83
CA SER A 382 -36.40 1.99 22.29
C SER A 382 -37.48 2.42 21.29
N THR A 383 -38.08 3.61 21.47
CA THR A 383 -39.08 4.17 20.55
C THR A 383 -38.43 4.65 19.26
N GLU A 384 -37.31 5.36 19.36
CA GLU A 384 -36.49 5.78 18.22
C GLU A 384 -36.03 4.58 17.42
N MET A 385 -35.46 3.56 18.07
CA MET A 385 -35.02 2.33 17.44
C MET A 385 -36.15 1.61 16.69
N MET A 386 -37.35 1.46 17.28
CA MET A 386 -38.49 0.88 16.57
C MET A 386 -38.89 1.70 15.35
N ASN A 387 -38.89 3.03 15.45
CA ASN A 387 -39.27 3.89 14.34
C ASN A 387 -38.20 3.92 13.23
N THR A 388 -36.92 3.94 13.61
CA THR A 388 -35.81 4.15 12.67
C THR A 388 -35.27 2.85 12.08
N CYS A 389 -35.19 1.78 12.87
CA CYS A 389 -34.61 0.52 12.41
C CYS A 389 -35.63 -0.41 11.74
N SER A 390 -36.94 -0.21 11.94
CA SER A 390 -37.97 -0.99 11.24
C SER A 390 -38.35 -0.42 9.87
N ASN A 391 -38.04 0.86 9.60
CA ASN A 391 -38.38 1.51 8.35
C ASN A 391 -37.15 1.55 7.43
N THR A 392 -37.07 0.64 6.46
CA THR A 392 -35.91 0.44 5.57
C THR A 392 -35.66 1.59 4.57
N SER A 393 -36.44 2.66 4.63
CA SER A 393 -36.47 3.75 3.62
C SER A 393 -36.28 5.15 4.21
N ILE A 394 -35.60 5.28 5.35
CA ILE A 394 -35.30 6.59 5.93
C ILE A 394 -34.22 7.29 5.09
N SER A 395 -34.66 8.22 4.26
CA SER A 395 -33.81 9.09 3.44
C SER A 395 -33.39 10.38 4.15
N SER A 396 -34.01 10.70 5.28
CA SER A 396 -33.76 11.92 6.06
C SER A 396 -33.16 11.60 7.42
N LEU A 397 -32.17 12.38 7.84
CA LEU A 397 -31.59 12.30 9.18
C LEU A 397 -32.70 12.30 10.25
N PRO A 398 -32.73 11.34 11.20
CA PRO A 398 -33.66 11.38 12.31
C PRO A 398 -33.31 12.59 13.19
N ILE A 399 -34.09 13.67 13.07
CA ILE A 399 -33.91 14.88 13.87
C ILE A 399 -34.39 14.57 15.29
N THR A 400 -33.46 14.21 16.17
CA THR A 400 -33.71 13.94 17.58
C THR A 400 -32.91 14.90 18.44
N ASP A 401 -33.54 16.00 18.88
CA ASP A 401 -32.90 16.98 19.79
C ASP A 401 -32.96 16.56 21.26
N GLN A 402 -33.26 15.29 21.53
CA GLN A 402 -33.34 14.74 22.87
C GLN A 402 -31.99 14.15 23.29
N ARG A 403 -31.46 14.66 24.40
CA ARG A 403 -30.28 14.12 25.07
C ARG A 403 -30.58 12.70 25.56
N PHE A 404 -29.63 11.79 25.37
CA PHE A 404 -29.79 10.40 25.77
C PHE A 404 -28.46 9.88 26.32
N ASN A 405 -28.50 9.26 27.49
CA ASN A 405 -27.33 8.67 28.11
C ASN A 405 -27.12 7.26 27.55
N PHE A 406 -25.87 6.91 27.27
CA PHE A 406 -25.51 5.55 26.91
C PHE A 406 -25.85 4.58 28.04
N THR A 407 -26.50 3.47 27.69
CA THR A 407 -26.81 2.37 28.63
C THR A 407 -25.74 1.29 28.60
N SER A 408 -24.92 1.25 27.55
CA SER A 408 -23.81 0.30 27.41
C SER A 408 -22.56 0.96 26.83
N ASN A 409 -21.39 0.46 27.25
CA ASN A 409 -20.13 0.82 26.60
C ASN A 409 -20.01 0.14 25.22
N TYR A 410 -19.07 0.60 24.42
CA TYR A 410 -18.75 0.00 23.13
C TYR A 410 -17.23 0.01 22.92
N GLN A 411 -16.74 -0.79 21.99
CA GLN A 411 -15.36 -0.74 21.54
C GLN A 411 -15.29 -0.06 20.18
N LEU A 412 -14.26 0.75 19.97
CA LEU A 412 -14.04 1.53 18.77
C LEU A 412 -12.66 1.24 18.19
N ARG A 413 -12.58 1.09 16.87
CA ARG A 413 -11.34 1.15 16.13
C ARG A 413 -11.53 2.02 14.90
N ILE A 414 -10.55 2.87 14.63
CA ILE A 414 -10.50 3.69 13.43
C ILE A 414 -9.20 3.39 12.72
N TYR A 415 -9.27 3.17 11.42
CA TYR A 415 -8.09 3.06 10.59
C TYR A 415 -8.26 3.81 9.29
N THR A 416 -7.14 4.18 8.71
CA THR A 416 -7.07 4.82 7.41
C THR A 416 -6.50 3.85 6.40
N SER A 417 -6.96 3.96 5.17
CA SER A 417 -6.37 3.25 4.04
C SER A 417 -6.19 4.18 2.86
N GLY A 418 -5.32 3.82 1.94
CA GLY A 418 -5.08 4.61 0.73
C GLY A 418 -4.78 3.73 -0.46
N CYS A 419 -4.97 4.26 -1.65
CA CYS A 419 -4.54 3.64 -2.89
C CYS A 419 -3.51 4.55 -3.52
N TYR A 420 -2.31 4.01 -3.78
CA TYR A 420 -1.21 4.80 -4.31
C TYR A 420 -0.59 4.11 -5.51
N TYR A 421 -0.10 4.92 -6.43
CA TYR A 421 0.71 4.47 -7.54
C TYR A 421 2.08 5.13 -7.55
N LEU A 422 3.06 4.45 -8.12
CA LEU A 422 4.41 4.96 -8.26
C LEU A 422 4.53 5.72 -9.59
N ASP A 423 4.88 7.01 -9.53
CA ASP A 423 5.10 7.82 -10.73
C ASP A 423 6.47 7.53 -11.37
N LYS A 424 6.74 8.17 -12.53
CA LYS A 424 8.01 8.02 -13.26
C LYS A 424 9.24 8.51 -12.47
N ASN A 425 9.03 9.30 -11.41
CA ASN A 425 10.09 9.82 -10.54
C ASN A 425 10.25 8.98 -9.27
N ASN A 426 9.63 7.79 -9.20
CA ASN A 426 9.57 6.94 -8.02
C ASN A 426 8.94 7.61 -6.79
N GLN A 427 7.93 8.46 -6.99
CA GLN A 427 7.16 9.08 -5.91
C GLN A 427 5.76 8.47 -5.85
N TRP A 428 5.26 8.25 -4.62
CA TRP A 428 3.89 7.82 -4.44
C TRP A 428 2.92 8.96 -4.72
N LYS A 429 1.88 8.67 -5.50
CA LYS A 429 0.80 9.57 -5.85
C LYS A 429 -0.55 8.88 -5.66
N SER A 430 -1.61 9.66 -5.52
CA SER A 430 -2.97 9.15 -5.30
C SER A 430 -3.99 9.66 -6.32
N ASP A 431 -3.57 10.43 -7.34
CA ASP A 431 -4.46 10.92 -8.37
C ASP A 431 -4.96 9.80 -9.30
N GLY A 432 -6.24 9.90 -9.68
CA GLY A 432 -6.90 8.87 -10.47
C GLY A 432 -7.19 7.56 -9.71
N LEU A 433 -7.03 7.57 -8.38
CA LEU A 433 -7.28 6.41 -7.51
C LEU A 433 -8.37 6.69 -6.49
N THR A 434 -9.26 5.72 -6.29
CA THR A 434 -10.21 5.74 -5.18
C THR A 434 -10.21 4.43 -4.40
N VAL A 435 -10.31 4.53 -3.08
CA VAL A 435 -10.43 3.37 -2.20
C VAL A 435 -11.88 2.85 -2.27
N GLY A 436 -12.03 1.53 -2.36
CA GLY A 436 -13.32 0.86 -2.38
C GLY A 436 -13.78 0.37 -1.00
N PRO A 437 -15.09 0.13 -0.83
CA PRO A 437 -15.71 -0.26 0.44
C PRO A 437 -15.39 -1.69 0.89
N LEU A 438 -14.87 -2.55 0.01
CA LEU A 438 -14.44 -3.91 0.38
C LEU A 438 -13.07 -3.94 1.06
N THR A 439 -12.43 -2.78 1.22
CA THR A 439 -11.19 -2.64 1.98
C THR A 439 -11.40 -3.11 3.43
N ASN A 440 -10.50 -3.97 3.91
CA ASN A 440 -10.52 -4.50 5.27
C ASN A 440 -9.14 -4.38 5.91
N HIS A 441 -8.76 -5.22 6.89
CA HIS A 441 -7.43 -5.21 7.53
C HIS A 441 -6.34 -5.93 6.74
N TYR A 442 -6.70 -6.83 5.83
CA TYR A 442 -5.76 -7.67 5.08
C TYR A 442 -5.59 -7.25 3.62
N GLU A 443 -6.55 -6.55 3.04
CA GLU A 443 -6.46 -6.05 1.68
C GLU A 443 -7.09 -4.65 1.51
N THR A 444 -6.62 -3.95 0.47
CA THR A 444 -7.16 -2.66 0.05
C THR A 444 -7.76 -2.80 -1.34
N GLN A 445 -9.04 -2.45 -1.48
CA GLN A 445 -9.69 -2.35 -2.78
C GLN A 445 -9.42 -0.97 -3.36
N CYS A 446 -8.92 -0.93 -4.59
CA CYS A 446 -8.58 0.28 -5.32
C CYS A 446 -9.28 0.30 -6.66
N PHE A 447 -9.85 1.44 -7.01
CA PHE A 447 -10.34 1.72 -8.34
C PHE A 447 -9.39 2.73 -8.99
N SER A 448 -8.89 2.38 -10.17
CA SER A 448 -7.87 3.16 -10.88
C SER A 448 -8.34 3.59 -12.27
N THR A 449 -7.94 4.80 -12.67
CA THR A 449 -8.08 5.29 -14.03
C THR A 449 -6.90 4.94 -14.94
N HIS A 450 -5.85 4.31 -14.41
CA HIS A 450 -4.64 3.95 -15.18
C HIS A 450 -4.01 2.64 -14.69
N LEU A 451 -3.02 2.13 -15.44
CA LEU A 451 -2.20 0.98 -15.06
C LEU A 451 -0.75 1.40 -14.84
N THR A 452 -0.19 1.00 -13.69
CA THR A 452 1.18 1.28 -13.26
C THR A 452 1.62 0.25 -12.19
N SER A 453 2.37 0.68 -11.18
CA SER A 453 2.69 -0.08 -9.97
C SER A 453 1.94 0.51 -8.78
N PHE A 454 1.19 -0.32 -8.06
CA PHE A 454 0.29 0.07 -6.99
C PHE A 454 0.73 -0.45 -5.63
N ALA A 455 0.44 0.33 -4.59
CA ALA A 455 0.55 -0.06 -3.20
C ALA A 455 -0.64 0.47 -2.38
N GLY A 456 -1.00 -0.26 -1.33
CA GLY A 456 -2.03 0.12 -0.38
C GLY A 456 -1.47 0.91 0.80
N GLY A 457 -2.19 1.93 1.23
CA GLY A 457 -2.00 2.62 2.50
C GLY A 457 -2.71 1.89 3.63
N PHE A 458 -2.09 1.80 4.82
CA PHE A 458 -2.80 1.33 6.02
C PHE A 458 -2.18 1.87 7.31
N VAL A 459 -2.98 2.60 8.09
CA VAL A 459 -2.58 3.09 9.41
C VAL A 459 -3.76 2.98 10.36
N ILE A 460 -3.58 2.25 11.46
CA ILE A 460 -4.54 2.21 12.56
C ILE A 460 -4.30 3.42 13.44
N LEU A 461 -5.34 4.21 13.67
CA LEU A 461 -5.24 5.47 14.38
C LEU A 461 -5.26 5.22 15.90
N PRO A 462 -4.53 6.04 16.68
CA PRO A 462 -4.62 6.00 18.13
C PRO A 462 -6.00 6.45 18.61
N GLU A 463 -6.21 6.41 19.93
CA GLU A 463 -7.45 6.87 20.55
C GLU A 463 -7.78 8.30 20.11
N SER A 464 -9.01 8.50 19.64
CA SER A 464 -9.55 9.80 19.28
C SER A 464 -9.68 10.67 20.51
N ILE A 465 -9.45 11.98 20.36
CA ILE A 465 -9.63 12.91 21.47
C ILE A 465 -11.14 13.10 21.67
N ASN A 466 -11.62 12.75 22.87
CA ASN A 466 -12.99 13.03 23.27
C ASN A 466 -13.09 14.50 23.73
N TRP A 467 -13.78 15.32 22.94
CA TRP A 467 -13.88 16.77 23.19
C TRP A 467 -14.80 17.13 24.36
N ASN A 468 -15.61 16.18 24.84
CA ASN A 468 -16.44 16.38 26.02
C ASN A 468 -15.65 16.56 27.31
N TYR A 469 -14.37 16.16 27.33
CA TYR A 469 -13.47 16.31 28.47
C TYR A 469 -12.46 17.44 28.33
N VAL A 470 -12.40 18.09 27.17
CA VAL A 470 -11.41 19.14 26.87
C VAL A 470 -11.96 20.55 27.18
N PHE A 471 -13.28 20.73 27.27
CA PHE A 471 -13.94 22.01 27.55
C PHE A 471 -15.03 21.92 28.60
#